data_AF-A0A7C6UGX9-F1
#
_entry.id   AF-A0A7C6UGX9-F1
#
_cell.length_a   1.000
_cell.length_b   1.000
_cell.length_c   1.000
_cell.angle_alpha   90.00
_cell.angle_beta   90.00
_cell.angle_gamma   90.00
#
_symmetry.space_group_name_H-M   'P 1'
#
loop_
_entity.id
_entity.type
_entity.pdbx_description
1 polymer ?
#
loop_
_entity_poly.entity_id
_entity_poly.type
_entity_poly.pdbx_seq_one_letter_code
_entity_poly.pdbx_strand_id
1 'polypeptide(L)'
;MKQNITRARYGLGQIISTGWSLFWSNIRGILPVFLIVYVPINIALSFVPADYLIETYGSAGFRLYMKIIQLTEFFIGVLASMALARMIEATIQGRPVTWRNALRHAFSRWGACVGTGILAGLIILGMLLLLIIPGIIWSLYYYFFVFVVALRGLSGKRALDYSKKIGNVRKCVMARWLGGYGKRCGRSW
;
A
#
# COMPACT_ATOMS: atom_id res chain seq x y z
N MET A 1 -23.60 13.03 -6.84
CA MET A 1 -22.13 13.02 -7.08
C MET A 1 -21.65 11.62 -7.48
N LYS A 2 -22.18 11.04 -8.57
CA LYS A 2 -22.12 9.57 -8.80
C LYS A 2 -21.64 9.08 -10.17
N GLN A 3 -21.19 9.94 -11.11
CA GLN A 3 -21.02 9.47 -12.50
C GLN A 3 -19.79 9.89 -13.33
N ASN A 4 -18.78 10.60 -12.80
CA ASN A 4 -17.67 11.08 -13.64
C ASN A 4 -16.31 10.37 -13.47
N ILE A 5 -16.23 9.24 -12.77
CA ILE A 5 -14.93 8.58 -12.50
C ILE A 5 -14.45 7.71 -13.67
N THR A 6 -15.32 7.38 -14.61
CA THR A 6 -15.02 6.36 -15.62
C THR A 6 -14.46 6.89 -16.94
N ARG A 7 -14.36 8.21 -17.16
CA ARG A 7 -13.94 8.76 -18.48
C ARG A 7 -12.99 9.96 -18.47
N ALA A 8 -12.72 10.62 -17.35
CA ALA A 8 -11.87 11.81 -17.35
C ALA A 8 -10.38 11.44 -17.20
N ARG A 9 -9.54 11.93 -18.12
CA ARG A 9 -8.08 11.93 -17.95
C ARG A 9 -7.77 12.90 -16.81
N TYR A 10 -7.77 12.41 -15.58
CA TYR A 10 -7.57 13.24 -14.41
C TYR A 10 -6.22 13.96 -14.49
N GLY A 11 -6.24 15.29 -14.57
CA GLY A 11 -5.04 16.09 -14.37
C GLY A 11 -4.51 15.91 -12.95
N LEU A 12 -3.20 16.04 -12.73
CA LEU A 12 -2.59 15.89 -11.40
C LEU A 12 -3.32 16.72 -10.32
N GLY A 13 -3.69 17.96 -10.66
CA GLY A 13 -4.45 18.84 -9.76
C GLY A 13 -5.85 18.31 -9.41
N GLN A 14 -6.55 17.67 -10.36
CA GLN A 14 -7.85 17.06 -10.10
C GLN A 14 -7.73 15.79 -9.23
N ILE A 15 -6.66 15.01 -9.38
CA ILE A 15 -6.42 13.83 -8.53
C ILE A 15 -6.20 14.29 -7.09
N ILE A 16 -5.33 15.28 -6.90
CA ILE A 16 -5.01 15.82 -5.57
C ILE A 16 -6.25 16.45 -4.94
N SER A 17 -6.98 17.31 -5.66
CA SER A 17 -8.17 17.96 -5.11
C SER A 17 -9.31 16.97 -4.80
N THR A 18 -9.49 15.94 -5.64
CA THR A 18 -10.46 14.88 -5.39
C THR A 18 -10.06 14.06 -4.17
N GLY A 19 -8.78 13.67 -4.05
CA GLY A 19 -8.27 12.96 -2.88
C GLY A 19 -8.40 13.77 -1.59
N TRP A 20 -8.07 15.06 -1.66
CA TRP A 20 -8.19 16.00 -0.55
C TRP A 20 -9.63 16.16 -0.07
N SER A 21 -10.56 16.36 -1.01
CA SER A 21 -12.00 16.42 -0.71
C SER A 21 -12.51 15.11 -0.11
N LEU A 22 -12.07 13.96 -0.62
CA LEU A 22 -12.46 12.66 -0.09
C LEU A 22 -11.98 12.45 1.35
N PHE A 23 -10.73 12.82 1.64
CA PHE A 23 -10.15 12.72 2.97
C PHE A 23 -10.95 13.53 3.99
N TRP A 24 -11.17 14.81 3.72
CA TRP A 24 -11.94 15.69 4.61
C TRP A 24 -13.41 15.27 4.75
N SER A 25 -14.02 14.76 3.69
CA SER A 25 -15.42 14.29 3.73
C SER A 25 -15.60 13.02 4.57
N ASN A 26 -14.56 12.20 4.73
CA ASN A 26 -14.62 10.91 5.43
C ASN A 26 -13.75 10.88 6.69
N ILE A 27 -13.24 12.03 7.15
CA ILE A 27 -12.29 12.11 8.26
C ILE A 27 -12.84 11.50 9.55
N ARG A 28 -14.16 11.59 9.78
CA ARG A 28 -14.83 10.97 10.94
C ARG A 28 -14.74 9.43 10.95
N GLY A 29 -14.61 8.79 9.78
CA GLY A 29 -14.38 7.35 9.67
C GLY A 29 -12.90 7.00 9.68
N ILE A 30 -12.05 7.85 9.11
CA ILE A 30 -10.59 7.66 9.00
C ILE A 30 -9.90 7.84 10.35
N LEU A 31 -10.20 8.93 11.06
CA LEU A 31 -9.52 9.32 12.29
C LEU A 31 -9.57 8.23 13.38
N PRO A 32 -10.71 7.56 13.66
CA PRO A 32 -10.75 6.48 14.64
C PRO A 32 -9.87 5.28 14.26
N VAL A 33 -9.74 4.97 12.96
CA VAL A 33 -8.85 3.88 12.49
C VAL A 33 -7.41 4.21 12.83
N PHE A 34 -6.97 5.44 12.54
CA PHE A 34 -5.62 5.88 12.87
C PHE A 34 -5.40 5.92 14.39
N LEU A 35 -6.34 6.45 15.17
CA LEU A 35 -6.22 6.48 16.63
C LEU A 35 -6.13 5.07 17.23
N ILE A 36 -7.05 4.17 16.87
CA ILE A 36 -7.10 2.80 17.41
C ILE A 36 -5.85 2.01 17.03
N VAL A 37 -5.26 2.29 15.87
CA VAL A 37 -4.06 1.60 15.43
C VAL A 37 -2.81 2.23 16.05
N TYR A 38 -2.61 3.55 15.93
CA TYR A 38 -1.37 4.20 16.32
C TYR A 38 -1.25 4.53 17.81
N VAL A 39 -2.35 4.78 18.53
CA VAL A 39 -2.27 5.09 19.97
C VAL A 39 -1.73 3.91 20.78
N PRO A 40 -2.26 2.68 20.64
CA PRO A 40 -1.72 1.53 21.37
C PRO A 40 -0.26 1.23 21.00
N ILE A 41 0.13 1.46 19.75
CA ILE A 41 1.53 1.29 19.30
C ILE A 41 2.44 2.26 20.03
N ASN A 42 2.10 3.55 20.05
CA ASN A 42 2.94 4.56 20.69
C ASN A 42 3.03 4.31 22.20
N ILE A 43 1.92 3.88 22.83
CA ILE A 43 1.92 3.46 24.23
C ILE A 43 2.86 2.25 24.42
N ALA A 44 2.72 1.20 23.62
CA ALA A 44 3.59 0.02 23.71
C ALA A 44 5.07 0.36 23.50
N LEU A 45 5.39 1.24 22.55
CA LEU A 45 6.76 1.69 22.27
C LEU A 45 7.32 2.56 23.41
N SER A 46 6.48 3.30 24.15
CA SER A 46 6.92 4.07 25.32
C SER A 46 7.39 3.21 26.49
N PHE A 47 6.95 1.94 26.55
CA PHE A 47 7.45 0.98 27.53
C PHE A 47 8.80 0.36 27.14
N VAL A 48 9.29 0.60 25.93
CA VAL A 48 10.63 0.17 25.52
C VAL A 48 11.64 1.12 26.17
N PRO A 49 12.57 0.62 27.02
CA PRO A 49 13.50 1.47 27.75
C PRO A 49 14.62 1.93 26.82
N ALA A 50 14.30 2.91 25.97
CA ALA A 50 15.22 3.45 24.96
C ALA A 50 16.49 4.01 25.61
N ASP A 51 16.34 4.74 26.72
CA ASP A 51 17.46 5.36 27.44
C ASP A 51 18.44 4.30 27.95
N TYR A 52 17.94 3.23 28.58
CA TYR A 52 18.77 2.11 29.03
C TYR A 52 19.51 1.43 27.87
N LEU A 53 18.83 1.22 26.74
CA LEU A 53 19.45 0.61 25.56
C LEU A 53 20.56 1.49 24.97
N ILE A 54 20.34 2.81 24.94
CA ILE A 54 21.31 3.78 24.40
C ILE A 54 22.49 3.93 25.36
N GLU A 55 22.28 3.98 26.67
CA GLU A 55 23.37 4.05 27.64
C GLU A 55 24.21 2.77 27.67
N THR A 56 23.57 1.59 27.60
CA THR A 56 24.27 0.29 27.68
C THR A 56 25.02 -0.05 26.39
N TYR A 57 24.43 0.23 25.22
CA TYR A 57 24.95 -0.22 23.92
C TYR A 57 25.34 0.94 22.98
N GLY A 58 25.26 2.19 23.44
CA GLY A 58 25.58 3.37 22.65
C GLY A 58 24.82 3.44 21.32
N SER A 59 25.58 3.62 20.23
CA SER A 59 25.03 3.68 18.87
C SER A 59 24.37 2.37 18.39
N ALA A 60 24.73 1.22 18.98
CA ALA A 60 24.09 -0.05 18.66
C ALA A 60 22.69 -0.14 19.30
N GLY A 61 22.54 0.36 20.53
CA GLY A 61 21.25 0.48 21.23
C GLY A 61 20.28 1.38 20.50
N PHE A 62 20.74 2.56 20.06
CA PHE A 62 19.93 3.46 19.24
C PHE A 62 19.47 2.79 17.93
N ARG A 63 20.38 2.10 17.22
CA ARG A 63 20.03 1.36 16.00
C ARG A 63 19.00 0.27 16.25
N LEU A 64 19.14 -0.47 17.36
CA LEU A 64 18.19 -1.51 17.75
C LEU A 64 16.80 -0.90 18.02
N TYR A 65 16.73 0.19 18.79
CA TYR A 65 15.48 0.91 19.06
C TYR A 65 14.80 1.39 17.77
N MET A 66 15.55 2.02 16.87
CA MET A 66 15.02 2.46 15.57
C MET A 66 14.54 1.30 14.71
N LYS A 67 15.20 0.13 14.77
CA LYS A 67 14.74 -1.08 14.08
C LYS A 67 13.46 -1.63 14.69
N ILE A 68 13.31 -1.63 16.01
CA ILE A 68 12.09 -2.05 16.70
C ILE A 68 10.91 -1.17 16.27
N ILE A 69 11.09 0.16 16.26
CA ILE A 69 10.07 1.10 15.79
C ILE A 69 9.70 0.80 14.34
N GLN A 70 10.68 0.75 13.43
CA GLN A 70 10.43 0.51 12.00
C GLN A 70 9.69 -0.80 11.76
N LEU A 71 10.06 -1.88 12.45
CA LEU A 71 9.42 -3.17 12.29
C LEU A 71 7.97 -3.12 12.78
N THR A 72 7.75 -2.51 13.95
CA THR A 72 6.44 -2.35 14.57
C THR A 72 5.52 -1.51 13.68
N GLU A 73 6.00 -0.37 13.19
CA GLU A 73 5.29 0.49 12.24
C GLU A 73 5.02 -0.20 10.92
N PHE A 74 5.96 -0.99 10.40
CA PHE A 74 5.76 -1.72 9.15
C PHE A 74 4.63 -2.74 9.29
N PHE A 75 4.67 -3.58 10.33
CA PHE A 75 3.66 -4.62 10.53
C PHE A 75 2.29 -4.03 10.83
N ILE A 76 2.23 -3.03 11.71
CA ILE A 76 0.95 -2.51 12.18
C ILE A 76 0.42 -1.40 11.26
N GLY A 77 1.27 -0.60 10.64
CA GLY A 77 0.90 0.42 9.64
C GLY A 77 0.27 -0.18 8.38
N VAL A 78 0.62 -1.43 8.02
CA VAL A 78 -0.10 -2.18 6.97
C VAL A 78 -1.59 -2.31 7.30
N LEU A 79 -1.99 -2.48 8.56
CA LEU A 79 -3.41 -2.53 8.93
C LEU A 79 -4.12 -1.21 8.66
N ALA A 80 -3.49 -0.08 9.05
CA ALA A 80 -4.06 1.25 8.83
C ALA A 80 -4.24 1.54 7.33
N SER A 81 -3.22 1.24 6.52
CA SER A 81 -3.29 1.43 5.07
C SER A 81 -4.35 0.56 4.39
N MET A 82 -4.50 -0.71 4.80
CA MET A 82 -5.54 -1.60 4.29
C MET A 82 -6.95 -1.14 4.69
N ALA A 83 -7.14 -0.73 5.95
CA ALA A 83 -8.42 -0.22 6.44
C ALA A 83 -8.81 1.08 5.72
N LEU A 84 -7.86 1.99 5.52
CA LEU A 84 -8.06 3.23 4.76
C LEU A 84 -8.43 2.94 3.31
N ALA A 85 -7.70 2.05 2.63
CA ALA A 85 -8.00 1.65 1.25
C ALA A 85 -9.43 1.10 1.13
N ARG A 86 -9.86 0.25 2.08
CA ARG A 86 -11.20 -0.31 2.09
C ARG A 86 -12.29 0.73 2.33
N MET A 87 -12.03 1.72 3.19
CA MET A 87 -12.99 2.82 3.40
C MET A 87 -13.12 3.71 2.18
N ILE A 88 -12.01 4.09 1.54
CA ILE A 88 -12.03 4.90 0.32
C ILE A 88 -12.81 4.19 -0.80
N GLU A 89 -12.56 2.91 -1.00
CA GLU A 89 -13.29 2.11 -1.99
C GLU A 89 -14.79 2.07 -1.69
N ALA A 90 -15.16 1.86 -0.43
CA ALA A 90 -16.55 1.84 -0.02
C ALA A 90 -17.25 3.18 -0.25
N THR A 91 -16.59 4.29 0.07
CA THR A 91 -17.08 5.64 -0.21
C THR A 91 -17.29 5.85 -1.71
N ILE A 92 -16.36 5.40 -2.56
CA ILE A 92 -16.50 5.46 -4.02
C ILE A 92 -17.68 4.61 -4.52
N GLN A 93 -17.89 3.44 -3.90
CA GLN A 93 -19.03 2.56 -4.20
C GLN A 93 -20.36 3.05 -3.59
N GLY A 94 -20.35 4.16 -2.84
CA GLY A 94 -21.52 4.70 -2.14
C GLY A 94 -22.03 3.80 -1.01
N ARG A 95 -21.19 2.91 -0.48
CA ARG A 95 -21.50 2.03 0.65
C ARG A 95 -20.93 2.65 1.93
N PRO A 96 -21.73 2.91 2.98
CA PRO A 96 -21.19 3.39 4.25
C PRO A 96 -20.46 2.24 4.95
N VAL A 97 -19.13 2.20 4.84
CA VAL A 97 -18.32 1.26 5.61
C VAL A 97 -17.89 1.95 6.90
N THR A 98 -18.33 1.40 8.02
CA THR A 98 -17.90 1.80 9.36
C THR A 98 -16.45 1.40 9.60
N TRP A 99 -15.71 2.24 10.34
CA TRP A 99 -14.32 2.00 10.76
C TRP A 99 -14.10 0.60 11.37
N ARG A 100 -15.07 0.08 12.14
CA ARG A 100 -15.00 -1.25 12.76
C ARG A 100 -14.97 -2.37 11.73
N ASN A 101 -15.77 -2.27 10.67
CA ASN A 101 -15.79 -3.27 9.59
C ASN A 101 -14.53 -3.19 8.73
N ALA A 102 -14.01 -1.98 8.49
CA ALA A 102 -12.75 -1.78 7.78
C ALA A 102 -11.57 -2.39 8.55
N LEU A 103 -11.48 -2.16 9.86
CA LEU A 103 -10.46 -2.76 10.73
C LEU A 103 -10.58 -4.28 10.79
N ARG A 104 -11.79 -4.83 11.01
CA ARG A 104 -11.99 -6.29 11.02
C ARG A 104 -11.56 -6.93 9.70
N HIS A 105 -11.86 -6.28 8.58
CA HIS A 105 -11.42 -6.74 7.27
C HIS A 105 -9.90 -6.69 7.13
N ALA A 106 -9.26 -5.58 7.53
CA ALA A 106 -7.82 -5.44 7.53
C ALA A 106 -7.13 -6.52 8.37
N PHE A 107 -7.60 -6.77 9.60
CA PHE A 107 -7.08 -7.85 10.47
C PHE A 107 -7.23 -9.23 9.83
N SER A 108 -8.39 -9.53 9.21
CA SER A 108 -8.62 -10.83 8.56
C SER A 108 -7.68 -11.11 7.38
N ARG A 109 -7.15 -10.05 6.74
CA ARG A 109 -6.29 -10.14 5.55
C ARG A 109 -4.83 -9.76 5.84
N TRP A 110 -4.52 -9.37 7.08
CA TRP A 110 -3.20 -8.91 7.48
C TRP A 110 -2.12 -9.96 7.21
N GLY A 111 -2.32 -11.20 7.65
CA GLY A 111 -1.37 -12.30 7.42
C GLY A 111 -1.15 -12.58 5.92
N ALA A 112 -2.20 -12.46 5.10
CA ALA A 112 -2.07 -12.60 3.65
C ALA A 112 -1.28 -11.45 3.02
N CYS A 113 -1.43 -10.22 3.53
CA CYS A 113 -0.67 -9.06 3.06
C CYS A 113 0.80 -9.15 3.47
N VAL A 114 1.08 -9.51 4.73
CA VAL A 114 2.44 -9.75 5.24
C VAL A 114 3.12 -10.87 4.46
N GLY A 115 2.46 -12.01 4.27
CA GLY A 115 3.00 -13.13 3.49
C GLY A 115 3.27 -12.75 2.03
N THR A 116 2.39 -11.95 1.43
CA THR A 116 2.61 -11.42 0.07
C THR A 116 3.78 -10.43 0.04
N GLY A 117 3.97 -9.62 1.09
CA GLY A 117 5.10 -8.71 1.24
C GLY A 117 6.43 -9.43 1.38
N ILE A 118 6.48 -10.51 2.18
CA ILE A 118 7.65 -11.37 2.32
C ILE A 118 7.97 -12.04 0.98
N LEU A 119 6.97 -12.56 0.27
CA LEU A 119 7.16 -13.16 -1.05
C LEU A 119 7.67 -12.12 -2.07
N ALA A 120 7.11 -10.91 -2.08
CA ALA A 120 7.58 -9.82 -2.92
C ALA A 120 9.02 -9.43 -2.58
N GLY A 121 9.35 -9.34 -1.29
CA GLY A 121 10.70 -9.09 -0.81
C GLY A 121 11.69 -10.16 -1.28
N LEU A 122 11.31 -11.45 -1.18
CA LEU A 122 12.15 -12.55 -1.64
C LEU A 122 12.40 -12.52 -3.16
N ILE A 123 11.36 -12.18 -3.94
CA ILE A 123 11.47 -12.02 -5.39
C ILE A 123 12.37 -10.82 -5.73
N ILE A 124 12.18 -9.68 -5.07
CA ILE A 124 13.01 -8.48 -5.28
C ILE A 124 14.45 -8.77 -4.89
N LEU A 125 14.70 -9.46 -3.77
CA LEU A 125 16.03 -9.80 -3.29
C LEU A 125 16.72 -10.76 -4.26
N GLY A 126 16.00 -11.79 -4.74
CA GLY A 126 16.50 -12.69 -5.78
C GLY A 126 16.83 -11.95 -7.08
N MET A 127 15.98 -11.02 -7.51
CA MET A 127 16.23 -10.22 -8.72
C MET A 127 17.37 -9.22 -8.54
N LEU A 128 17.50 -8.60 -7.37
CA LEU A 128 18.59 -7.66 -7.08
C LEU A 128 19.94 -8.39 -7.04
N LEU A 129 19.97 -9.62 -6.49
CA LEU A 129 21.15 -10.48 -6.46
C LEU A 129 21.55 -10.96 -7.87
N LEU A 130 20.57 -11.23 -8.73
CA LEU A 130 20.80 -11.70 -10.09
C LEU A 130 21.15 -10.54 -11.05
N LEU A 131 20.51 -9.36 -10.92
CA LEU A 131 20.70 -8.17 -11.76
C LEU A 131 20.04 -6.92 -11.09
N ILE A 132 20.82 -5.89 -10.75
CA ILE A 132 20.34 -4.70 -10.00
C ILE A 132 19.18 -3.95 -10.72
N ILE A 133 19.23 -3.82 -12.05
CA ILE A 133 18.26 -3.06 -12.86
C ILE A 133 16.83 -3.65 -12.83
N PRO A 134 16.58 -4.95 -13.13
CA PRO A 134 15.26 -5.55 -13.02
C PRO A 134 14.71 -5.55 -11.59
N GLY A 135 15.56 -5.61 -10.56
CA GLY A 135 15.15 -5.47 -9.16
C GLY A 135 14.48 -4.13 -8.86
N ILE A 136 15.05 -3.02 -9.35
CA ILE A 136 14.48 -1.66 -9.20
C ILE A 136 13.16 -1.53 -9.98
N ILE A 137 13.09 -2.08 -11.20
CA ILE A 137 11.86 -2.03 -12.00
C ILE A 137 10.72 -2.81 -11.33
N TRP A 138 11.03 -3.99 -10.76
CA TRP A 138 10.02 -4.80 -10.07
C TRP A 138 9.59 -4.23 -8.72
N SER A 139 10.45 -3.54 -7.99
CA SER A 139 10.05 -2.87 -6.74
C SER A 139 8.98 -1.79 -6.98
N LEU A 140 9.11 -1.02 -8.06
CA LEU A 140 8.10 -0.05 -8.49
C LEU A 140 6.76 -0.73 -8.86
N TYR A 141 6.79 -1.89 -9.51
CA TYR A 141 5.59 -2.65 -9.83
C TYR A 141 4.94 -3.29 -8.60
N TYR A 142 5.76 -3.66 -7.62
CA TYR A 142 5.28 -4.24 -6.38
C TYR A 142 4.83 -3.21 -5.38
N TYR A 143 5.20 -1.94 -5.48
CA TYR A 143 4.69 -0.89 -4.57
C TYR A 143 3.16 -0.88 -4.42
N PHE A 144 2.42 -1.18 -5.48
CA PHE A 144 0.94 -1.20 -5.48
C PHE A 144 0.31 -2.51 -5.00
N PHE A 145 1.09 -3.51 -4.57
CA PHE A 145 0.57 -4.82 -4.17
C PHE A 145 -0.39 -4.73 -2.98
N VAL A 146 -0.13 -3.81 -2.04
CA VAL A 146 -0.93 -3.61 -0.83
C VAL A 146 -2.39 -3.29 -1.17
N PHE A 147 -2.61 -2.43 -2.18
CA PHE A 147 -3.96 -2.07 -2.64
C PHE A 147 -4.65 -3.23 -3.34
N VAL A 148 -3.93 -4.04 -4.11
CA VAL A 148 -4.50 -5.22 -4.78
C VAL A 148 -4.95 -6.27 -3.76
N VAL A 149 -4.13 -6.53 -2.74
CA VAL A 149 -4.48 -7.47 -1.66
C VAL A 149 -5.67 -6.96 -0.86
N ALA A 150 -5.69 -5.68 -0.52
CA ALA A 150 -6.75 -5.07 0.27
C ALA A 150 -8.10 -4.97 -0.48
N LEU A 151 -8.09 -4.63 -1.76
CA LEU A 151 -9.31 -4.31 -2.53
C LEU A 151 -9.84 -5.51 -3.32
N ARG A 152 -8.96 -6.34 -3.87
CA ARG A 152 -9.36 -7.44 -4.76
C ARG A 152 -9.36 -8.80 -4.07
N GLY A 153 -8.93 -8.87 -2.81
CA GLY A 153 -8.86 -10.11 -2.04
C GLY A 153 -7.91 -11.16 -2.64
N LEU A 154 -7.02 -10.75 -3.56
CA LEU A 154 -5.99 -11.60 -4.16
C LEU A 154 -4.79 -11.67 -3.21
N SER A 155 -4.12 -12.81 -3.12
CA SER A 155 -2.92 -13.00 -2.29
C SER A 155 -1.82 -13.73 -3.04
N GLY A 156 -0.58 -13.59 -2.59
CA GLY A 156 0.59 -14.28 -3.14
C GLY A 156 0.89 -13.90 -4.60
N LYS A 157 1.27 -14.88 -5.42
CA LYS A 157 1.66 -14.66 -6.83
C LYS A 157 0.57 -14.00 -7.67
N ARG A 158 -0.71 -14.29 -7.40
CA ARG A 158 -1.83 -13.70 -8.16
C ARG A 158 -2.00 -12.20 -7.91
N ALA A 159 -1.72 -11.73 -6.69
CA ALA A 159 -1.73 -10.30 -6.38
C ALA A 159 -0.57 -9.57 -7.09
N LEU A 160 0.60 -10.21 -7.12
CA LEU A 160 1.82 -9.71 -7.75
C LEU A 160 1.69 -9.63 -9.28
N ASP A 161 1.11 -10.65 -9.93
CA ASP A 161 0.83 -10.61 -11.37
C ASP A 161 -0.22 -9.55 -11.73
N TYR A 162 -1.19 -9.33 -10.84
CA TYR A 162 -2.20 -8.31 -11.06
C TYR A 162 -1.64 -6.88 -10.93
N SER A 163 -0.77 -6.62 -9.94
CA SER A 163 -0.10 -5.32 -9.82
C SER A 163 0.81 -5.05 -11.02
N LYS A 164 1.51 -6.08 -11.52
CA LYS A 164 2.32 -6.02 -12.75
C LYS A 164 1.47 -5.72 -13.98
N LYS A 165 0.26 -6.27 -14.10
CA LYS A 165 -0.70 -5.93 -15.17
C LYS A 165 -1.14 -4.46 -15.12
N ILE A 166 -1.39 -3.90 -13.94
CA ILE A 166 -1.72 -2.47 -13.77
C ILE A 166 -0.53 -1.60 -14.19
N GLY A 167 0.69 -1.95 -13.77
CA GLY A 167 1.89 -1.21 -14.17
C GLY A 167 2.24 -1.31 -15.67
N ASN A 168 1.82 -2.39 -16.34
CA ASN A 168 2.03 -2.60 -17.77
C ASN A 168 1.17 -1.69 -18.67
N VAL A 169 0.16 -0.99 -18.14
CA VAL A 169 -0.60 0.02 -18.90
C VAL A 169 0.32 1.13 -19.43
N ARG A 170 1.45 1.41 -18.76
CA ARG A 170 2.45 2.37 -19.21
C ARG A 170 3.28 1.90 -20.42
N LYS A 171 3.43 0.60 -20.68
CA LYS A 171 4.12 0.14 -21.91
C LYS A 171 3.35 0.56 -23.16
N CYS A 172 2.02 0.62 -23.09
CA CYS A 172 1.19 1.09 -24.20
C CYS A 172 1.30 2.60 -24.43
N VAL A 173 1.46 3.39 -23.36
CA VAL A 173 1.64 4.85 -23.46
C VAL A 173 3.05 5.20 -23.94
N MET A 174 4.07 4.48 -23.47
CA MET A 174 5.47 4.68 -23.88
C MET A 174 5.72 4.22 -25.33
N ALA A 175 5.14 3.08 -25.75
CA ALA A 175 5.21 2.61 -27.14
C ALA A 175 4.49 3.55 -28.11
N ARG A 176 3.45 4.25 -27.66
CA ARG A 176 2.76 5.30 -28.43
C ARG A 176 3.55 6.61 -28.50
N TRP A 177 4.41 6.88 -27.51
CA TRP A 177 5.31 8.05 -27.49
C TRP A 177 6.56 7.86 -28.36
N LEU A 178 7.02 6.62 -28.55
CA LEU A 178 8.20 6.26 -29.34
C LEU A 178 7.94 6.02 -30.84
N GLY A 179 6.84 6.53 -31.40
CA GLY A 179 6.61 6.52 -32.85
C GLY A 179 6.45 5.13 -33.49
N GLY A 180 6.15 4.09 -32.71
CA GLY A 180 5.92 2.74 -33.22
C GLY A 180 4.52 2.58 -33.79
N TYR A 181 4.35 2.85 -35.08
CA TYR A 181 3.14 2.44 -35.81
C TYR A 181 3.02 0.91 -35.79
N GLY A 182 1.95 0.44 -35.15
CA GLY A 182 1.37 -0.88 -35.40
C GLY A 182 2.03 -2.04 -34.68
N LYS A 183 1.50 -2.44 -33.52
CA LYS A 183 0.87 -3.77 -33.36
C LYS A 183 -0.30 -3.67 -32.37
N ARG A 184 -1.44 -4.21 -32.84
CA ARG A 184 -2.75 -4.33 -32.20
C ARG A 184 -2.60 -4.75 -30.73
N CYS A 185 -3.00 -3.88 -29.81
CA CYS A 185 -3.22 -4.26 -28.41
C CYS A 185 -4.49 -5.12 -28.38
N GLY A 186 -4.30 -6.44 -28.26
CA GLY A 186 -5.38 -7.42 -28.25
C GLY A 186 -6.34 -7.17 -27.09
N ARG A 187 -7.61 -7.00 -27.45
CA ARG A 187 -8.76 -7.08 -26.56
C ARG A 187 -8.81 -8.52 -26.01
N SER A 188 -8.59 -8.73 -24.73
CA SER A 188 -9.06 -9.94 -24.04
C SER A 188 -10.00 -9.49 -22.94
N TRP A 189 -11.25 -9.90 -23.09
CA TRP A 189 -12.37 -9.70 -22.17
C TRP A 189 -12.04 -10.16 -20.75
#